data_AF-A0A1Y1R1V6-F1
#
_entry.id   AF-A0A1Y1R1V6-F1
#
_cell.length_a   1.000
_cell.length_b   1.000
_cell.length_c   1.000
_cell.angle_alpha   90.00
_cell.angle_beta   90.00
_cell.angle_gamma   90.00
#
_symmetry.space_group_name_H-M   'P 1'
#
loop_
_entity.id
_entity.type
_entity.pdbx_description
1 polymer ?
#
loop_
_entity_poly.entity_id
_entity_poly.type
_entity_poly.pdbx_seq_one_letter_code
_entity_poly.pdbx_strand_id
1 'polypeptide(L)' 'MARLVGTYECEWKKTIEDPEQLKRFRHFINSDATDDNVVFVSERQQIRPALESEKSLIATSA' A
#
# COMPACT_ATOMS: atom_id res chain seq x y z
N MET A 1 -30.73 26.00 -0.34
CA MET A 1 -29.28 25.88 -0.08
C MET A 1 -28.94 25.18 1.24
N ALA A 2 -29.44 25.65 2.40
CA ALA A 2 -29.02 25.14 3.73
C ALA A 2 -29.12 23.60 3.89
N ARG A 3 -30.19 22.97 3.39
CA ARG A 3 -30.36 21.50 3.45
C ARG A 3 -29.24 20.75 2.72
N LEU A 4 -28.86 21.20 1.52
CA LEU A 4 -27.81 20.55 0.71
C LEU A 4 -26.44 20.60 1.38
N VAL A 5 -26.13 21.74 2.01
CA VAL A 5 -24.87 21.92 2.75
C VAL A 5 -24.89 21.07 4.03
N GLY A 6 -26.02 21.02 4.75
CA GLY A 6 -26.15 20.22 5.97
C GLY A 6 -26.18 18.70 5.74
N THR A 7 -26.47 18.24 4.52
CA THR A 7 -26.46 16.81 4.16
C THR A 7 -25.28 16.43 3.27
N TYR A 8 -24.33 17.34 3.03
CA TYR A 8 -23.14 17.00 2.27
C TYR A 8 -22.22 16.10 3.11
N GLU A 9 -21.85 14.96 2.54
CA GLU A 9 -20.87 14.05 3.13
C GLU A 9 -19.76 13.79 2.10
N CYS A 10 -18.51 13.82 2.56
CA CYS A 10 -17.35 13.43 1.76
C CYS A 10 -16.91 12.04 2.20
N GLU A 11 -17.00 11.07 1.30
CA GLU A 11 -16.66 9.67 1.58
C GLU A 11 -15.23 9.53 2.12
N TRP A 12 -14.25 10.25 1.56
CA TRP A 12 -12.86 10.21 2.06
C TRP A 12 -12.71 10.75 3.47
N LYS A 13 -13.40 11.85 3.80
CA LYS A 13 -13.38 12.40 5.15
C LYS A 13 -13.96 11.38 6.14
N LYS A 14 -15.11 10.80 5.81
CA LYS A 14 -15.76 9.75 6.60
C LYS A 14 -14.85 8.56 6.82
N THR A 15 -14.17 8.09 5.78
CA THR A 15 -13.25 6.95 5.84
C THR A 15 -12.02 7.24 6.71
N ILE A 16 -11.47 8.46 6.67
CA ILE A 16 -10.31 8.85 7.49
C ILE A 16 -10.72 9.10 8.96
N GLU A 17 -11.95 9.57 9.22
CA GLU A 17 -12.46 9.81 10.57
C GLU A 17 -12.96 8.54 11.28
N ASP A 18 -13.13 7.43 10.55
CA ASP A 18 -13.55 6.13 11.07
C ASP A 18 -12.33 5.19 11.26
N PRO A 19 -11.89 4.92 12.50
CA PRO A 19 -10.75 4.05 12.78
C PRO A 19 -10.91 2.61 12.27
N GLU A 20 -12.14 2.09 12.18
CA GLU A 20 -12.37 0.73 11.67
C GLU A 20 -12.22 0.66 10.16
N GLN A 21 -12.59 1.73 9.45
CA GLN A 21 -12.36 1.81 8.00
C GLN A 21 -10.90 2.07 7.66
N LEU A 22 -10.21 2.89 8.46
CA LEU A 22 -8.77 3.13 8.31
C LEU A 22 -7.94 1.84 8.35
N LYS A 23 -8.31 0.87 9.20
CA LYS A 23 -7.61 -0.44 9.29
C LYS A 23 -7.58 -1.21 7.97
N ARG A 24 -8.52 -0.95 7.05
CA ARG A 24 -8.59 -1.62 5.74
C ARG A 24 -7.49 -1.14 4.79
N PHE A 25 -6.93 0.05 5.02
CA PHE A 25 -5.85 0.63 4.21
C PHE A 25 -4.48 0.13 4.67
N ARG A 26 -4.31 -1.20 4.69
CA ARG A 26 -3.05 -1.88 4.98
C ARG A 26 -2.65 -2.76 3.79
N HIS A 27 -1.36 -3.09 3.68
CA HIS A 27 -0.82 -3.87 2.56
C HIS A 27 -1.58 -5.17 2.31
N PHE A 28 -1.88 -5.94 3.36
CA PHE A 28 -2.68 -7.16 3.27
C PHE A 28 -3.75 -7.19 4.37
N ILE A 29 -5.01 -7.41 3.99
CA ILE A 29 -6.13 -7.48 4.96
C ILE A 29 -6.13 -8.80 5.74
N ASN A 30 -5.54 -9.86 5.19
CA ASN A 30 -5.69 -11.21 5.72
C ASN A 30 -4.45 -11.72 6.49
N SER A 31 -3.34 -10.99 6.43
CA SER A 31 -2.08 -11.42 7.04
C SER A 31 -1.20 -10.22 7.36
N ASP A 32 -0.43 -10.33 8.43
CA ASP A 32 0.63 -9.37 8.77
C ASP A 32 2.01 -9.80 8.22
N ALA A 33 2.07 -10.95 7.53
CA ALA A 33 3.29 -11.42 6.89
C ALA A 33 3.70 -10.53 5.70
N THR A 34 5.01 -10.30 5.57
CA THR A 34 5.60 -9.68 4.38
C THR A 34 5.63 -10.68 3.22
N ASP A 35 5.58 -10.17 1.99
CA ASP A 35 5.75 -11.01 0.79
C ASP A 35 7.23 -11.14 0.46
N ASP A 36 7.80 -12.31 0.75
CA ASP A 36 9.22 -12.62 0.50
C ASP A 36 9.58 -12.62 -0.99
N ASN A 37 8.59 -12.63 -1.90
CA ASN A 37 8.84 -12.52 -3.35
C ASN A 37 9.11 -11.09 -3.81
N VAL A 38 8.86 -10.09 -2.97
CA VAL A 38 9.11 -8.67 -3.26
C VAL A 38 10.54 -8.32 -2.85
N VAL A 39 11.47 -8.51 -3.77
CA VAL A 39 12.87 -8.09 -3.62
C VAL A 39 13.03 -6.67 -4.16
N PHE A 40 13.72 -5.79 -3.43
CA PHE A 40 13.99 -4.42 -3.87
C PHE A 40 15.43 -4.25 -4.36
N VAL A 41 15.61 -3.48 -5.43
CA VAL A 41 16.91 -3.06 -5.96
C VAL A 41 16.98 -1.54 -6.03
N SER A 42 18.18 -0.98 -5.89
CA SER A 42 18.41 0.45 -6.05
C SER A 42 18.73 0.79 -7.49
N GLU A 43 17.93 1.66 -8.12
CA GLU A 43 18.20 2.21 -9.43
C GLU A 43 18.25 3.74 -9.34
N ARG A 44 19.38 4.34 -9.76
CA ARG A 44 19.55 5.80 -9.74
C ARG A 44 19.21 6.43 -8.38
N GLN A 45 19.62 5.78 -7.29
CA GLN A 45 19.38 6.20 -5.89
C GLN A 45 17.91 6.13 -5.44
N GLN A 46 17.02 5.48 -6.20
CA GLN A 46 15.66 5.17 -5.78
C GLN A 46 15.46 3.66 -5.65
N ILE A 47 14.69 3.23 -4.65
CA ILE A 47 14.31 1.81 -4.51
C ILE A 47 13.20 1.49 -5.49
N ARG A 48 13.30 0.33 -6.15
CA ARG A 48 12.22 -0.25 -6.95
C ARG A 48 12.15 -1.76 -6.75
N PRO A 49 11.01 -2.40 -7.04
CA PRO A 49 10.95 -3.86 -7.12
C PRO A 49 11.92 -4.40 -8.18
N ALA A 50 12.55 -5.52 -7.87
CA ALA A 50 13.42 -6.27 -8.76
C ALA A 50 12.61 -6.90 -9.91
N LEU A 51 13.18 -6.85 -11.11
CA LEU A 51 12.70 -7.60 -12.27
C LEU A 51 12.98 -9.09 -12.09
N GLU A 52 12.27 -9.95 -12.83
CA GLU A 52 12.42 -11.41 -12.72
C GLU A 52 13.86 -11.90 -12.94
N SER A 53 14.54 -11.33 -13.94
CA SER A 53 15.95 -11.62 -14.22
C SER A 53 16.87 -11.22 -13.06
N GLU A 54 16.57 -10.11 -12.39
CA GLU A 54 17.34 -9.62 -11.24
C GLU A 54 17.12 -10.50 -10.00
N LYS A 55 15.88 -10.99 -9.78
CA LYS A 55 15.56 -11.90 -8.68
C LYS A 55 16.39 -13.19 -8.74
N SER A 56 16.53 -13.78 -9.93
CA SER A 56 17.32 -15.01 -10.14
C SER A 56 18.81 -14.80 -9.86
N LEU A 57 19.34 -13.62 -10.21
CA LEU A 57 20.73 -13.25 -9.95
C LEU A 57 21.00 -13.05 -8.45
N ILE A 58 20.08 -12.39 -7.75
CA ILE A 58 20.18 -12.15 -6.30
C ILE A 58 20.14 -13.48 -5.53
N ALA A 59 19.23 -14.39 -5.90
CA ALA A 59 19.07 -15.70 -5.25
C ALA A 59 20.30 -16.61 -5.41
N THR A 60 21.11 -16.43 -6.46
CA THR A 60 22.31 -17.25 -6.72
C THR A 60 23.56 -16.67 -6.02
N SER A 61 23.51 -15.43 -5.55
CA SER A 61 24.63 -14.71 -4.96
C SER A 61 24.72 -14.79 -3.42
N ALA A 62 23.83 -15.55 -2.79
CA ALA A 62 23.76 -15.76 -1.34
C ALA A 62 24.12 -17.21 -0.98
#